data_AF-A0A958P5T6-F1
#
_entry.id   AF-A0A958P5T6-F1
#
_cell.length_a   1.000
_cell.length_b   1.000
_cell.length_c   1.000
_cell.angle_alpha   90.00
_cell.angle_beta   90.00
_cell.angle_gamma   90.00
#
_symmetry.space_group_name_H-M   'P 1'
#
loop_
_entity.id
_entity.type
_entity.pdbx_description
1 polymer ?
#
loop_
_entity_poly.entity_id
_entity_poly.type
_entity_poly.pdbx_seq_one_letter_code
_entity_poly.pdbx_strand_id
1 'polypeptide(L)' 'MSLKKVLLLALLTITSTFYAQKNNFNLYTVKNGLPQNTVFKVFQDSKGYLWLGTDGGGVAKFDG' A
#
# COMPACT_ATOMS: atom_id res chain seq x y z
N MET A 1 -14.98 -32.81 -33.29
CA MET A 1 -15.13 -31.67 -32.35
C MET A 1 -15.17 -30.39 -33.18
N SER A 2 -16.14 -29.49 -32.99
CA SER A 2 -16.30 -28.28 -33.84
C SER A 2 -15.21 -27.24 -33.56
N LEU A 3 -14.67 -26.62 -34.62
CA LEU A 3 -13.68 -25.55 -34.58
C LEU A 3 -14.05 -24.42 -33.60
N LYS A 4 -15.36 -24.12 -33.47
CA LYS A 4 -15.88 -23.14 -32.50
C LYS A 4 -15.57 -23.49 -31.05
N LYS A 5 -15.57 -24.78 -30.68
CA LYS A 5 -15.27 -25.24 -29.32
C LYS A 5 -13.78 -25.11 -28.99
N VAL A 6 -12.91 -25.34 -29.97
CA VAL A 6 -11.45 -25.18 -29.82
C VAL A 6 -11.11 -23.71 -29.59
N LEU A 7 -11.73 -22.80 -30.36
CA LEU A 7 -11.53 -21.36 -30.22
C LEU A 7 -12.04 -20.82 -28.87
N LEU A 8 -13.16 -21.36 -28.36
CA LEU A 8 -13.69 -20.97 -27.06
C LEU A 8 -12.77 -21.38 -25.90
N LEU A 9 -12.18 -22.58 -25.96
CA LEU A 9 -11.21 -23.04 -24.95
C LEU A 9 -9.92 -22.22 -24.97
N ALA A 10 -9.39 -21.90 -26.15
CA ALA A 10 -8.19 -21.09 -26.29
C ALA A 10 -8.38 -19.68 -25.70
N LEU A 11 -9.57 -19.09 -25.84
CA LEU A 11 -9.90 -17.78 -25.28
C LEU A 11 -9.98 -17.81 -23.74
N LEU A 12 -10.48 -18.90 -23.16
CA LEU A 12 -10.57 -19.11 -21.69
C LEU A 12 -9.20 -19.34 -21.04
N THR A 13 -8.22 -19.87 -21.78
CA THR A 13 -6.85 -20.04 -21.27
C THR A 13 -6.00 -18.77 -21.32
N ILE A 14 -6.45 -17.75 -22.05
CA ILE A 14 -5.77 -16.43 -22.16
C ILE A 14 -6.18 -15.50 -21.02
N THR A 15 -7.26 -15.80 -20.31
CA THR A 15 -7.73 -14.94 -19.22
C THR A 15 -6.95 -15.19 -17.92
N SER A 16 -6.27 -14.12 -17.50
CA SER A 16 -5.82 -13.78 -16.13
C SER A 16 -4.66 -14.60 -15.55
N THR A 17 -3.43 -14.21 -15.89
CA THR A 17 -2.35 -14.23 -14.90
C THR A 17 -2.70 -13.21 -13.80
N PHE A 18 -3.27 -13.68 -12.69
CA PHE A 18 -3.50 -12.86 -11.51
C PHE A 18 -2.16 -12.52 -10.85
N TYR A 19 -1.52 -11.46 -11.33
CA TYR A 19 -0.40 -10.87 -10.59
C TYR A 19 -0.96 -10.20 -9.34
N ALA A 20 -0.39 -10.52 -8.18
CA ALA A 20 -0.66 -9.76 -6.97
C ALA A 20 -0.37 -8.27 -7.22
N GLN A 21 -1.18 -7.39 -6.64
CA GLN A 21 -0.96 -5.95 -6.77
C GLN A 21 0.43 -5.60 -6.21
N LYS A 22 1.29 -5.04 -7.07
CA LYS A 22 2.56 -4.47 -6.64
C LYS A 22 2.29 -3.13 -5.95
N ASN A 23 2.34 -3.11 -4.64
CA ASN A 23 2.22 -1.89 -3.84
C ASN A 23 3.60 -1.28 -3.64
N ASN A 24 3.80 -0.03 -4.07
CA ASN A 24 4.99 0.74 -3.74
C ASN A 24 4.74 1.47 -2.42
N PHE A 25 5.63 1.29 -1.45
CA PHE A 25 5.58 1.97 -0.17
C PHE A 25 6.71 2.99 -0.08
N ASN A 26 6.38 4.21 0.34
CA ASN A 26 7.39 5.18 0.74
C ASN A 26 7.81 4.87 2.18
N LEU A 27 9.11 4.84 2.43
CA LEU A 27 9.67 4.57 3.75
C LEU A 27 10.03 5.88 4.44
N TYR A 28 9.39 6.13 5.58
CA TYR A 28 9.71 7.24 6.46
C TYR A 28 10.36 6.72 7.75
N THR A 29 11.52 7.26 8.06
CA THR A 29 12.35 6.89 9.22
C THR A 29 12.80 8.15 9.96
N VAL A 30 13.59 7.97 11.01
CA VAL A 30 14.31 9.08 11.66
C VAL A 30 15.13 9.94 10.68
N LYS A 31 15.62 9.37 9.58
CA LYS A 31 16.35 10.11 8.54
C LYS A 31 15.46 11.06 7.75
N ASN A 32 14.15 10.83 7.77
CA ASN A 32 13.14 11.63 7.07
C ASN A 32 12.44 12.64 8.00
N GLY A 33 12.88 12.75 9.27
CA GLY A 33 12.30 13.66 10.25
C GLY A 33 11.28 13.03 11.21
N LEU A 34 11.08 11.71 11.16
CA LEU A 34 10.30 11.02 12.19
C LEU A 34 11.07 11.06 13.52
N PRO A 35 10.44 11.39 14.67
CA PRO A 35 11.17 11.44 15.94
C PRO A 35 11.76 10.10 16.39
N GLN A 36 11.06 8.99 16.11
CA GLN A 36 11.52 7.63 16.42
C GLN A 36 10.83 6.61 15.47
N ASN A 37 11.51 5.52 15.08
CA ASN A 37 11.06 4.59 14.02
C ASN A 37 9.84 3.71 14.36
N THR A 38 9.61 3.44 15.64
CA THR A 38 8.48 2.71 16.19
C THR A 38 7.29 3.67 16.39
N VAL A 39 6.24 3.46 15.61
CA VAL A 39 4.97 4.21 15.72
C VAL A 39 3.92 3.35 16.43
N PHE A 40 3.36 3.84 17.54
CA PHE A 40 2.30 3.14 18.28
C PHE A 40 0.89 3.59 17.90
N LYS A 41 0.74 4.84 17.44
CA LYS A 41 -0.56 5.42 17.11
C LYS A 41 -0.46 6.28 15.87
N VAL A 42 -1.47 6.17 15.01
CA VAL A 42 -1.70 7.04 13.86
C VAL A 42 -3.11 7.60 13.97
N PHE A 43 -3.24 8.91 13.85
CA PHE A 43 -4.52 9.62 13.87
C PHE A 43 -4.55 10.64 12.74
N GLN A 44 -5.67 10.76 12.03
CA GLN A 44 -5.87 11.82 11.03
C GLN A 44 -6.78 12.90 11.60
N ASP A 45 -6.35 14.15 11.54
CA ASP A 45 -7.20 15.26 11.96
C ASP A 45 -8.19 15.71 10.87
N SER A 46 -9.10 16.62 11.24
CA SER A 46 -10.13 17.15 10.33
C SER A 46 -9.58 17.95 9.13
N LYS A 47 -8.29 18.34 9.15
CA LYS A 47 -7.62 19.04 8.06
C LYS A 47 -6.86 18.08 7.14
N GLY A 48 -6.82 16.80 7.50
CA GLY A 48 -6.17 15.74 6.72
C GLY A 48 -4.73 15.44 7.15
N TYR A 49 -4.17 16.12 8.15
CA TYR A 49 -2.82 15.82 8.63
C TYR A 49 -2.80 14.51 9.42
N LEU A 50 -1.71 13.76 9.26
CA LEU A 50 -1.45 12.57 10.07
C LEU A 50 -0.62 12.94 11.30
N TRP A 51 -1.05 12.46 12.46
CA TRP A 51 -0.37 12.58 13.74
C TRP A 51 0.12 11.21 14.18
N LEU A 52 1.43 11.08 14.37
CA LEU A 52 2.09 9.82 14.69
C LEU A 52 2.68 9.87 16.11
N GLY A 53 2.15 9.03 17.00
CA GLY A 53 2.71 8.83 18.34
C GLY A 53 3.84 7.79 18.30
N THR A 54 5.05 8.21 18.65
CA THR A 54 6.27 7.38 18.56
C THR A 54 6.72 6.88 19.94
N ASP A 55 7.57 5.84 19.97
CA ASP A 55 8.10 5.27 21.20
C ASP A 55 9.13 6.21 21.86
N GLY A 56 8.70 6.96 22.88
CA GLY A 56 9.54 7.90 23.63
C GLY A 56 10.02 9.14 22.86
N GLY A 57 9.89 9.15 21.52
CA GLY A 57 10.27 10.28 20.66
C GLY A 57 9.23 11.41 20.56
N GLY A 58 8.06 11.23 21.17
CA GLY A 58 6.97 12.21 21.12
C GLY A 58 6.07 12.04 19.89
N VAL A 59 5.55 13.15 19.38
CA VAL A 59 4.52 13.18 18.33
C VAL A 59 5.06 13.84 17.06
N ALA A 60 4.84 13.19 15.91
CA ALA A 60 5.14 13.75 14.59
C ALA A 60 3.85 14.19 13.88
N LYS A 61 3.91 15.30 13.15
CA LYS A 61 2.86 15.71 12.20
C LYS A 61 3.36 15.47 10.78
N PHE A 62 2.55 14.84 9.94
CA PHE A 62 2.85 14.52 8.55
C PHE A 62 1.77 15.08 7.62
N ASP A 63 2.20 15.73 6.55
CA ASP A 63 1.37 16.51 5.62
C ASP A 63 1.39 16.03 4.16
N GLY A 64 2.18 15.01 3.82
CA GLY A 64 2.20 14.40 2.49
C GLY A 64 3.54 14.53 1.77
#